data_AF-A0AAW4Z977-F1
#
_entry.id   AF-A0AAW4Z977-F1
#
_cell.length_a   1.000
_cell.length_b   1.000
_cell.length_c   1.000
_cell.angle_alpha   90.00
_cell.angle_beta   90.00
_cell.angle_gamma   90.00
#
_symmetry.space_group_name_H-M   'P 1'
#
loop_
_entity.id
_entity.type
_entity.pdbx_description
1 polymer ?
#
loop_
_entity_poly.entity_id
_entity_poly.type
_entity_poly.pdbx_seq_one_letter_code
_entity_poly.pdbx_strand_id
1 'polypeptide(L)'
;MRELPPSEIANFIDKNSIRIEFDNLFSLESNIVTDLPKQRNQYSLLHSCPIGNDVVFVSVSGDFHICNRVDYSHSLGNVNYGIDNSKIHNFFSEYHDGIKNLKCKNCWAIHFCNMCPGKILTDARFIYPNDNDCTIIKMRILIQLKKYIILSSDRILYRKLEKILYKNIKERHTSNKPVNILDYEKD
;
A
#
# COMPACT_ATOMS: atom_id res chain seq x y z
N MET A 1 33.19 -2.06 20.62
CA MET A 1 31.77 -2.45 20.74
C MET A 1 31.62 -3.77 20.00
N ARG A 2 31.23 -4.87 20.66
CA ARG A 2 31.20 -6.21 20.03
C ARG A 2 30.07 -6.23 19.00
N GLU A 3 30.38 -6.52 17.74
CA GLU A 3 29.36 -6.61 16.70
C GLU A 3 28.48 -7.85 16.91
N LEU A 4 27.16 -7.65 16.94
CA LEU A 4 26.21 -8.75 17.02
C LEU A 4 26.12 -9.47 15.67
N PRO A 5 26.10 -10.81 15.63
CA PRO A 5 25.91 -11.59 14.41
C PRO A 5 24.47 -11.41 13.86
N PRO A 6 24.26 -11.60 12.53
CA PRO A 6 22.94 -11.38 11.91
C PRO A 6 21.79 -12.18 12.52
N SER A 7 22.05 -13.39 13.01
CA SER A 7 21.07 -14.25 13.68
C SER A 7 20.59 -13.67 15.02
N GLU A 8 21.49 -13.08 15.80
CA GLU A 8 21.15 -12.44 17.07
C GLU A 8 20.34 -11.15 16.84
N ILE A 9 20.67 -10.40 15.78
CA ILE A 9 19.89 -9.22 15.38
C ILE A 9 18.48 -9.63 14.94
N ALA A 10 18.34 -10.68 14.12
CA ALA A 10 17.04 -11.18 13.69
C ALA A 10 16.19 -11.66 14.89
N ASN A 11 16.79 -12.44 15.80
CA ASN A 11 16.12 -12.88 17.03
C ASN A 11 15.71 -11.71 17.92
N PHE A 12 16.53 -10.67 18.02
CA PHE A 12 16.17 -9.46 18.76
C PHE A 12 14.98 -8.74 18.12
N ILE A 13 14.96 -8.63 16.79
CA ILE A 13 13.87 -7.99 16.04
C ILE A 13 12.55 -8.75 16.24
N ASP A 14 12.59 -10.07 16.09
CA ASP A 14 11.41 -10.92 16.19
C ASP A 14 10.89 -10.97 17.65
N LYS A 15 11.78 -11.12 18.64
CA LYS A 15 11.42 -11.16 20.07
C LYS A 15 10.78 -9.86 20.56
N ASN A 16 11.18 -8.72 20.01
CA ASN A 16 10.64 -7.41 20.41
C ASN A 16 9.50 -6.91 19.50
N SER A 17 9.04 -7.73 18.54
CA SER A 17 7.97 -7.36 17.61
C SER A 17 8.23 -6.06 16.81
N ILE A 18 9.49 -5.64 16.69
CA ILE A 18 9.88 -4.40 15.98
C ILE A 18 10.08 -4.64 14.48
N ARG A 19 9.92 -5.87 14.00
CA ARG A 19 10.05 -6.22 12.59
C ARG A 19 9.15 -5.40 11.69
N ILE A 20 7.91 -5.21 12.10
CA ILE A 20 6.92 -4.40 11.37
C ILE A 20 7.40 -2.96 11.22
N GLU A 21 8.10 -2.40 12.22
CA GLU A 21 8.63 -1.04 12.13
C GLU A 21 9.70 -0.92 11.05
N PHE A 22 10.61 -1.90 10.96
CA PHE A 22 11.64 -1.91 9.93
C PHE A 22 11.09 -2.27 8.55
N ASP A 23 10.15 -3.21 8.44
CA ASP A 23 9.46 -3.53 7.18
C ASP A 23 8.77 -2.28 6.61
N ASN A 24 8.07 -1.52 7.45
CA ASN A 24 7.46 -0.25 7.07
C ASN A 24 8.50 0.80 6.62
N LEU A 25 9.69 0.78 7.22
CA LEU A 25 10.77 1.69 6.89
C LEU A 25 11.34 1.42 5.49
N PHE A 26 11.66 0.16 5.19
CA PHE A 26 12.15 -0.23 3.86
C PHE A 26 11.06 -0.10 2.78
N SER A 27 9.79 -0.29 3.17
CA SER A 27 8.66 0.05 2.29
C SER A 27 8.51 1.56 2.05
N LEU A 28 8.91 2.42 3.00
CA LEU A 28 8.94 3.87 2.76
C LEU A 28 10.08 4.22 1.79
N GLU A 29 11.26 3.65 2.00
CA GLU A 29 12.43 3.87 1.15
C GLU A 29 12.18 3.42 -0.31
N SER A 30 11.46 2.32 -0.53
CA SER A 30 11.07 1.92 -1.89
C SER A 30 10.15 2.95 -2.58
N ASN A 31 9.46 3.80 -1.81
CA ASN A 31 8.71 4.95 -2.33
C ASN A 31 9.60 6.19 -2.60
N ILE A 32 10.87 6.16 -2.19
CA ILE A 32 11.88 7.21 -2.40
C ILE A 32 12.88 6.72 -3.47
N VAL A 33 12.44 6.58 -4.72
CA VAL A 33 13.34 6.26 -5.85
C VAL A 33 13.91 7.56 -6.42
N THR A 34 15.23 7.78 -6.29
CA THR A 34 15.91 9.00 -6.76
C THR A 34 16.49 8.90 -8.16
N ASP A 35 16.81 7.68 -8.63
CA ASP A 35 17.48 7.47 -9.93
C ASP A 35 16.77 6.41 -10.76
N LEU A 36 16.56 6.70 -12.06
CA LEU A 36 15.90 5.84 -13.04
C LEU A 36 14.49 5.36 -12.61
N PRO A 37 13.44 6.20 -12.73
CA PRO A 37 12.06 5.81 -12.42
C PRO A 37 11.52 4.82 -13.46
N LYS A 38 12.02 3.58 -13.45
CA LYS A 38 11.46 2.48 -14.22
C LYS A 38 10.30 1.92 -13.41
N GLN A 39 9.11 2.45 -13.70
CA GLN A 39 7.79 1.94 -13.31
C GLN A 39 7.78 1.34 -11.89
N ARG A 40 7.66 2.20 -10.88
CA ARG A 40 7.45 1.81 -9.48
C ARG A 40 6.23 0.89 -9.40
N ASN A 41 6.49 -0.41 -9.42
CA ASN A 41 5.54 -1.53 -9.59
C ASN A 41 4.39 -1.27 -10.59
N GLN A 42 4.68 -0.67 -11.75
CA GLN A 42 3.72 -0.06 -12.71
C GLN A 42 2.67 0.94 -12.16
N TYR A 43 2.27 0.89 -10.88
CA TYR A 43 1.16 1.66 -10.33
C TYR A 43 1.34 2.11 -8.87
N SER A 44 2.55 2.12 -8.27
CA SER A 44 2.83 2.92 -7.05
C SER A 44 2.76 4.45 -7.31
N LEU A 45 1.99 4.84 -8.32
CA LEU A 45 1.50 6.17 -8.65
C LEU A 45 0.07 6.39 -8.11
N LEU A 46 -0.64 5.32 -7.75
CA LEU A 46 -2.00 5.39 -7.23
C LEU A 46 -1.96 5.43 -5.70
N HIS A 47 -2.70 6.36 -5.10
CA HIS A 47 -2.86 6.49 -3.64
C HIS A 47 -3.77 5.39 -3.04
N SER A 48 -3.96 4.28 -3.77
CA SER A 48 -4.91 3.22 -3.47
C SER A 48 -4.30 1.84 -3.72
N CYS A 49 -4.95 0.81 -3.17
CA CYS A 49 -4.72 -0.57 -3.58
C CYS A 49 -5.00 -0.75 -5.10
N PRO A 50 -4.46 -1.81 -5.73
CA PRO A 50 -4.79 -2.21 -7.11
C PRO A 50 -6.23 -2.76 -7.23
N ILE A 51 -7.20 -1.87 -7.00
CA ILE A 51 -8.65 -2.15 -7.01
C ILE A 51 -9.08 -2.62 -8.39
N GLY A 52 -9.87 -3.70 -8.43
CA GLY A 52 -10.37 -4.29 -9.67
C GLY A 52 -9.34 -5.12 -10.43
N ASN A 53 -8.11 -5.24 -9.91
CA ASN A 53 -7.08 -6.13 -10.45
C ASN A 53 -6.69 -7.20 -9.41
N ASP A 54 -5.91 -6.83 -8.39
CA ASP A 54 -5.49 -7.79 -7.35
C ASP A 54 -6.48 -7.82 -6.16
N VAL A 55 -7.36 -6.83 -6.07
CA VAL A 55 -8.34 -6.71 -4.98
C VAL A 55 -9.74 -6.51 -5.55
N VAL A 56 -10.62 -7.46 -5.27
CA VAL A 56 -12.06 -7.36 -5.47
C VAL A 56 -12.77 -8.07 -4.32
N PHE A 57 -13.97 -7.61 -3.98
CA PHE A 57 -14.86 -8.27 -3.02
C PHE A 57 -16.15 -8.66 -3.75
N VAL A 58 -16.67 -9.86 -3.50
CA VAL A 58 -17.91 -10.35 -4.13
C VAL A 58 -19.02 -10.35 -3.07
N SER A 59 -20.13 -9.66 -3.36
CA SER A 59 -21.31 -9.68 -2.50
C SER A 59 -22.13 -10.96 -2.70
N VAL A 60 -23.12 -11.20 -1.84
CA VAL A 60 -24.06 -12.32 -1.97
C VAL A 60 -24.93 -12.24 -3.24
N SER A 61 -25.11 -11.04 -3.80
CA SER A 61 -25.78 -10.83 -5.10
C SER A 61 -24.86 -11.10 -6.29
N GLY A 62 -23.59 -11.45 -6.03
CA GLY A 62 -22.58 -11.66 -7.06
C GLY A 62 -21.96 -10.36 -7.58
N ASP A 63 -22.21 -9.21 -6.96
CA ASP A 63 -21.65 -7.94 -7.38
C ASP A 63 -20.20 -7.78 -6.93
N PHE A 64 -19.35 -7.30 -7.84
CA PHE A 64 -17.97 -6.97 -7.54
C PHE A 64 -17.88 -5.59 -6.88
N HIS A 65 -17.16 -5.49 -5.77
CA HIS A 65 -16.89 -4.25 -5.04
C HIS A 65 -15.40 -4.06 -4.81
N ILE A 66 -14.99 -2.84 -4.47
CA ILE A 66 -13.57 -2.50 -4.37
C ILE A 66 -12.83 -3.21 -3.22
N CYS A 67 -13.53 -3.50 -2.12
CA CYS A 67 -13.08 -4.35 -1.01
C CYS A 67 -14.26 -4.56 -0.03
N ASN A 68 -14.01 -5.25 1.08
CA ASN A 68 -15.00 -5.49 2.14
C ASN A 68 -15.21 -4.30 3.11
N ARG A 69 -14.50 -3.20 2.93
CA ARG A 69 -14.49 -2.04 3.86
C ARG A 69 -15.34 -0.87 3.37
N VAL A 70 -16.15 -1.06 2.34
CA VAL A 70 -17.02 -0.02 1.77
C VAL A 70 -18.48 -0.29 2.05
N ASP A 71 -19.31 0.70 1.77
CA ASP A 71 -20.77 0.67 1.89
C ASP A 71 -21.49 -0.08 0.75
N TYR A 72 -20.73 -0.71 -0.15
CA TYR A 72 -21.23 -1.45 -1.32
C TYR A 72 -22.03 -0.63 -2.33
N SER A 73 -22.02 0.70 -2.20
CA SER A 73 -22.72 1.63 -3.08
C SER A 73 -22.13 1.69 -4.50
N HIS A 74 -20.87 1.26 -4.66
CA HIS A 74 -20.16 1.24 -5.92
C HIS A 74 -19.86 -0.22 -6.32
N SER A 75 -20.56 -0.71 -7.34
CA SER A 75 -20.26 -2.01 -7.97
C SER A 75 -19.31 -1.79 -9.16
N LEU A 76 -18.31 -2.64 -9.28
CA LEU A 76 -17.38 -2.71 -10.41
C LEU A 76 -17.87 -3.69 -11.50
N GLY A 77 -18.95 -4.43 -11.26
CA GLY A 77 -19.42 -5.50 -12.15
C GLY A 77 -20.18 -6.59 -11.40
N ASN A 78 -20.34 -7.76 -12.01
CA ASN A 78 -20.99 -8.91 -11.40
C ASN A 78 -20.42 -10.21 -11.95
N VAL A 79 -20.44 -11.28 -11.16
CA VAL A 79 -19.95 -12.61 -11.53
C VAL A 79 -20.53 -13.15 -12.84
N ASN A 80 -21.76 -12.76 -13.21
CA ASN A 80 -22.40 -13.23 -14.43
C ASN A 80 -21.86 -12.58 -15.72
N TYR A 81 -21.36 -11.36 -15.65
CA TYR A 81 -20.93 -10.58 -16.83
C TYR A 81 -19.52 -9.99 -16.71
N GLY A 82 -18.81 -10.29 -15.62
CA GLY A 82 -17.43 -9.85 -15.38
C GLY A 82 -17.31 -8.44 -14.82
N ILE A 83 -16.07 -7.96 -14.82
CA ILE A 83 -15.70 -6.62 -14.39
C ILE A 83 -15.96 -5.63 -15.53
N ASP A 84 -16.60 -4.51 -15.19
CA ASP A 84 -16.84 -3.39 -16.08
C ASP A 84 -15.67 -2.39 -16.00
N ASN A 85 -14.84 -2.38 -17.04
CA ASN A 85 -13.68 -1.49 -17.13
C ASN A 85 -14.07 0.00 -17.08
N SER A 86 -15.26 0.37 -17.57
CA SER A 86 -15.73 1.75 -17.49
C SER A 86 -16.03 2.15 -16.04
N LYS A 87 -16.56 1.24 -15.22
CA LYS A 87 -16.78 1.49 -13.79
C LYS A 87 -15.47 1.60 -13.02
N ILE A 88 -14.47 0.78 -13.34
CA ILE A 88 -13.12 0.93 -12.76
C ILE A 88 -12.53 2.30 -13.10
N HIS A 89 -12.59 2.69 -14.37
CA HIS A 89 -12.09 4.00 -14.81
C HIS A 89 -12.79 5.15 -14.07
N ASN A 90 -14.12 5.11 -13.98
CA ASN A 90 -14.91 6.14 -13.31
C ASN A 90 -14.57 6.21 -11.82
N PHE A 91 -14.47 5.07 -11.14
CA PHE A 91 -14.05 4.99 -9.75
C PHE A 91 -12.70 5.71 -9.50
N PHE A 92 -11.68 5.42 -10.31
CA PHE A 92 -10.37 6.05 -10.16
C PHE A 92 -10.40 7.53 -10.51
N SER A 93 -11.18 7.94 -11.51
CA SER A 93 -11.35 9.36 -11.86
C SER A 93 -11.99 10.13 -10.70
N GLU A 94 -13.09 9.63 -10.15
CA GLU A 94 -13.79 10.26 -9.03
C GLU A 94 -12.93 10.31 -7.76
N TYR A 95 -12.22 9.21 -7.45
CA TYR A 95 -11.27 9.18 -6.35
C TYR A 95 -10.17 10.24 -6.53
N HIS A 96 -9.61 10.33 -7.75
CA HIS A 96 -8.56 11.29 -8.06
C HIS A 96 -9.06 12.73 -7.98
N ASP A 97 -10.29 13.00 -8.39
CA ASP A 97 -10.91 14.31 -8.29
C ASP A 97 -11.18 14.71 -6.83
N GLY A 98 -11.56 13.77 -5.97
CA GLY A 98 -11.69 13.99 -4.52
C GLY A 98 -10.37 14.40 -3.85
N ILE A 99 -9.24 13.85 -4.31
CA ILE A 99 -7.89 14.17 -3.80
C ILE A 99 -7.21 15.34 -4.53
N LYS A 100 -7.73 15.81 -5.68
CA LYS A 100 -7.21 16.97 -6.44
C LYS A 100 -7.53 18.33 -5.78
N ASN A 101 -8.10 18.34 -4.59
CA ASN A 101 -8.38 19.58 -3.86
C ASN A 101 -7.08 20.36 -3.53
N LEU A 102 -7.21 21.68 -3.32
CA LEU A 102 -6.07 22.56 -3.04
C LEU A 102 -5.27 22.14 -1.78
N LYS A 103 -5.93 21.57 -0.76
CA LYS A 103 -5.26 21.12 0.47
C LYS A 103 -4.29 19.97 0.19
N CYS A 104 -4.73 18.98 -0.57
CA CYS A 104 -3.92 17.82 -0.94
C CYS A 104 -2.81 18.19 -1.95
N LYS A 105 -3.11 19.06 -2.93
CA LYS A 105 -2.11 19.59 -3.87
C LYS A 105 -0.96 20.33 -3.18
N ASN A 106 -1.27 21.06 -2.11
CA ASN A 106 -0.26 21.80 -1.33
C ASN A 106 0.28 20.99 -0.13
N CYS A 107 -0.05 19.70 -0.03
CA CYS A 107 0.37 18.89 1.10
C CYS A 107 1.78 18.31 0.88
N TRP A 108 2.72 18.65 1.77
CA TRP A 108 4.09 18.12 1.72
C TRP A 108 4.19 16.58 1.77
N ALA A 109 3.17 15.92 2.32
CA ALA A 109 3.15 14.48 2.53
C ALA A 109 2.40 13.71 1.43
N ILE A 110 1.91 14.38 0.36
CA ILE A 110 1.01 13.76 -0.63
C ILE A 110 1.62 12.52 -1.28
N HIS A 111 2.91 12.54 -1.65
CA HIS A 111 3.60 11.41 -2.26
C HIS A 111 3.77 10.18 -1.35
N PHE A 112 3.57 10.36 -0.05
CA PHE A 112 3.64 9.31 0.95
C PHE A 112 2.26 8.98 1.54
N CYS A 113 1.22 9.69 1.11
CA CYS A 113 -0.12 9.55 1.65
C CYS A 113 -0.72 8.21 1.19
N ASN A 114 -1.21 7.44 2.17
CA ASN A 114 -1.86 6.15 1.98
C ASN A 114 -3.35 6.20 2.35
N MET A 115 -4.03 7.33 2.06
CA MET A 115 -5.44 7.49 2.36
C MET A 115 -6.29 6.52 1.53
N CYS A 116 -6.85 5.52 2.21
CA CYS A 116 -7.64 4.47 1.60
C CYS A 116 -8.90 5.05 0.92
N PRO A 117 -9.16 4.74 -0.37
CA PRO A 117 -10.40 5.12 -1.04
C PRO A 117 -11.65 4.64 -0.28
N GLY A 118 -11.63 3.43 0.26
CA GLY A 118 -12.77 2.89 1.02
C GLY A 118 -13.04 3.61 2.34
N LYS A 119 -12.09 4.39 2.87
CA LYS A 119 -12.32 5.23 4.06
C LYS A 119 -13.05 6.53 3.72
N ILE A 120 -12.93 6.99 2.49
CA ILE A 120 -13.49 8.26 2.03
C ILE A 120 -14.62 8.06 1.01
N LEU A 121 -14.98 6.82 0.69
CA LEU A 121 -16.16 6.49 -0.10
C LEU A 121 -17.36 6.40 0.85
N THR A 122 -18.37 7.21 0.60
CA THR A 122 -19.64 7.21 1.36
C THR A 122 -20.77 7.59 0.44
N ASP A 123 -21.84 6.79 0.41
CA ASP A 123 -23.03 6.98 -0.42
C ASP A 123 -22.68 7.21 -1.90
N ALA A 124 -21.82 6.34 -2.44
CA ALA A 124 -21.28 6.39 -3.81
C ALA A 124 -20.50 7.65 -4.16
N ARG A 125 -20.02 8.42 -3.17
CA ARG A 125 -19.23 9.63 -3.38
C ARG A 125 -17.95 9.61 -2.57
N PHE A 126 -16.90 10.16 -3.16
CA PHE A 126 -15.66 10.41 -2.44
C PHE A 126 -15.74 11.72 -1.68
N ILE A 127 -15.77 11.62 -0.35
CA ILE A 127 -15.71 12.76 0.54
C ILE A 127 -14.26 13.14 0.85
N TYR A 128 -14.06 14.39 1.25
CA TYR A 128 -12.73 14.87 1.63
C TYR A 128 -12.26 14.16 2.90
N PRO A 129 -10.97 13.80 2.99
CA PRO A 129 -10.47 13.24 4.22
C PRO A 129 -10.50 14.28 5.36
N ASN A 130 -10.84 13.83 6.57
CA ASN A 130 -10.86 14.67 7.76
C ASN A 130 -9.45 15.22 8.06
N ASP A 131 -9.36 16.48 8.52
CA ASP A 131 -8.11 17.12 8.94
C ASP A 131 -7.40 16.34 10.07
N ASN A 132 -8.16 15.68 10.97
CA ASN A 132 -7.59 14.80 12.00
C ASN A 132 -6.89 13.57 11.40
N ASP A 133 -7.52 12.93 10.43
CA ASP A 133 -6.93 11.80 9.71
C ASP A 133 -5.67 12.22 8.95
N CYS A 134 -5.74 13.37 8.29
CA CYS A 134 -4.59 13.95 7.61
C CYS A 134 -3.44 14.24 8.58
N THR A 135 -3.74 14.74 9.78
CA THR A 135 -2.74 15.01 10.82
C THR A 135 -2.07 13.73 11.29
N ILE A 136 -2.84 12.69 11.56
CA ILE A 136 -2.31 11.38 11.98
C ILE A 136 -1.42 10.77 10.89
N ILE A 137 -1.86 10.81 9.63
CA ILE A 137 -1.08 10.30 8.50
C ILE A 137 0.24 11.08 8.36
N LYS A 138 0.18 12.42 8.38
CA LYS A 138 1.38 13.28 8.32
C LYS A 138 2.36 12.98 9.45
N MET A 139 1.86 12.81 10.68
CA MET A 139 2.70 12.48 11.83
C MET A 139 3.36 11.11 11.67
N ARG A 140 2.63 10.09 11.20
CA ARG A 140 3.19 8.76 10.92
C ARG A 140 4.29 8.84 9.85
N ILE A 141 4.03 9.52 8.74
CA ILE A 141 5.02 9.72 7.66
C ILE A 141 6.27 10.43 8.21
N LEU A 142 6.08 11.50 8.99
CA LEU A 142 7.19 12.23 9.60
C LEU A 142 8.05 11.35 10.52
N ILE A 143 7.42 10.53 11.36
CA ILE A 143 8.12 9.60 12.25
C ILE A 143 8.90 8.58 11.42
N GLN A 144 8.31 8.02 10.37
CA GLN A 144 9.00 7.06 9.50
C GLN A 144 10.19 7.69 8.78
N LEU A 145 10.05 8.92 8.27
CA LEU A 145 11.16 9.67 7.67
C LEU A 145 12.29 9.92 8.69
N LYS A 146 11.96 10.30 9.94
CA LYS A 146 12.96 10.47 11.00
C LYS A 146 13.69 9.16 11.31
N LYS A 147 12.95 8.05 11.45
CA LYS A 147 13.53 6.71 11.64
C LYS A 147 14.48 6.36 10.50
N TYR A 148 14.11 6.70 9.26
CA TYR A 148 14.90 6.39 8.06
C TYR A 148 16.18 7.21 8.03
N ILE A 149 16.11 8.51 8.34
CA ILE A 149 17.28 9.38 8.43
C ILE A 149 18.25 8.90 9.52
N ILE A 150 17.73 8.49 10.69
CA ILE A 150 18.55 7.93 11.77
C ILE A 150 19.20 6.62 11.30
N LEU A 151 18.44 5.70 10.70
CA LEU A 151 19.00 4.43 10.26
C LEU A 151 20.03 4.61 9.14
N SER A 152 19.75 5.47 8.17
CA SER A 152 20.67 5.76 7.05
C SER A 152 21.95 6.47 7.47
N SER A 153 21.96 7.10 8.66
CA SER A 153 23.18 7.67 9.25
C SER A 153 24.17 6.59 9.72
N ASP A 154 23.69 5.38 10.06
CA ASP A 154 24.51 4.20 10.37
C ASP A 154 24.48 3.19 9.20
N ARG A 155 25.41 3.36 8.27
CA ARG A 155 25.53 2.51 7.08
C ARG A 155 25.77 1.03 7.39
N ILE A 156 26.42 0.71 8.51
CA ILE A 156 26.73 -0.68 8.87
C ILE A 156 25.46 -1.37 9.34
N LEU A 157 24.74 -0.73 10.26
CA LEU A 157 23.46 -1.24 10.75
C LEU A 157 22.42 -1.33 9.61
N TYR A 158 22.31 -0.28 8.80
CA TYR A 158 21.42 -0.25 7.64
C TYR A 158 21.63 -1.48 6.73
N ARG A 159 22.87 -1.74 6.30
CA ARG A 159 23.18 -2.87 5.41
C ARG A 159 22.93 -4.23 6.04
N LYS A 160 23.13 -4.36 7.36
CA LYS A 160 22.83 -5.60 8.09
C LYS A 160 21.32 -5.86 8.11
N LEU A 161 20.53 -4.84 8.44
CA LEU A 161 19.06 -4.92 8.47
C LEU A 161 18.48 -5.16 7.09
N GLU A 162 18.98 -4.45 6.07
CA GLU A 162 18.59 -4.65 4.67
C GLU A 162 18.81 -6.12 4.28
N LYS A 163 19.98 -6.71 4.52
CA LYS A 163 20.22 -8.14 4.19
C LYS A 163 19.26 -9.09 4.90
N ILE A 164 18.90 -8.81 6.14
CA ILE A 164 17.99 -9.66 6.94
C ILE A 164 16.55 -9.54 6.44
N LEU A 165 16.10 -8.31 6.16
CA LEU A 165 14.69 -8.01 5.92
C LEU A 165 14.32 -8.04 4.42
N TYR A 166 15.21 -7.55 3.55
CA TYR A 166 14.98 -7.48 2.10
C TYR A 166 14.91 -8.85 1.42
N LYS A 167 15.53 -9.89 2.01
CA LYS A 167 15.42 -11.28 1.54
C LYS A 167 13.96 -11.76 1.54
N ASN A 168 13.16 -11.31 2.51
CA ASN A 168 11.73 -11.65 2.62
C ASN A 168 10.83 -10.79 1.72
N ILE A 169 11.25 -9.57 1.38
CA ILE A 169 10.48 -8.66 0.51
C ILE A 169 10.45 -9.20 -0.93
N LYS A 170 11.59 -9.66 -1.47
CA LYS A 170 11.63 -10.28 -2.81
C LYS A 170 10.79 -11.55 -2.90
N GLU A 171 10.85 -12.42 -1.89
CA GLU A 171 10.07 -13.67 -1.87
C GLU A 171 8.56 -13.40 -1.84
N ARG A 172 8.10 -12.37 -1.10
CA ARG A 172 6.69 -11.91 -1.09
C ARG A 172 6.22 -11.32 -2.44
N HIS A 173 7.13 -10.71 -3.22
CA HIS A 173 6.78 -10.19 -4.55
C HIS A 173 6.80 -11.28 -5.64
N THR A 174 7.59 -12.34 -5.48
CA THR A 174 7.62 -13.48 -6.42
C THR A 174 6.55 -14.55 -6.16
N SER A 175 5.93 -14.56 -4.98
CA SER A 175 4.86 -15.52 -4.65
C SER A 175 3.50 -15.19 -5.26
N ASN A 176 3.32 -13.99 -5.84
CA ASN A 176 2.14 -13.67 -6.63
C ASN A 176 2.27 -14.26 -8.04
N LYS A 177 2.25 -15.59 -8.15
CA LYS A 177 1.71 -16.19 -9.37
C LYS A 177 0.23 -15.82 -9.39
N PRO A 178 -0.32 -15.28 -10.50
CA PRO A 178 -1.76 -15.08 -10.59
C PRO A 178 -2.44 -16.41 -10.28
N VAL A 179 -3.44 -16.38 -9.39
CA VAL A 179 -4.29 -17.55 -9.14
C VAL A 179 -4.93 -17.90 -10.48
N ASN A 180 -4.49 -18.99 -11.09
CA ASN A 180 -5.08 -19.48 -12.31
C ASN A 180 -6.36 -20.22 -11.93
N ILE A 181 -7.51 -19.59 -12.12
CA ILE A 181 -8.83 -20.17 -11.80
C ILE A 181 -9.05 -21.51 -12.52
N LEU A 182 -8.36 -21.74 -13.65
CA LEU A 182 -8.38 -23.00 -14.40
C LEU A 182 -7.74 -24.20 -13.65
N ASP A 183 -6.96 -23.95 -12.59
CA ASP A 183 -6.40 -25.03 -11.76
C ASP A 183 -7.47 -25.61 -10.80
N TYR A 184 -8.63 -24.95 -10.66
CA TYR A 184 -9.76 -25.38 -9.83
C TYR A 184 -10.96 -25.93 -10.63
N GLU A 185 -10.85 -26.02 -11.96
CA GLU A 185 -11.89 -26.64 -12.83
C GLU A 185 -11.66 -28.15 -13.05
N LYS A 186 -10.77 -28.77 -12.26
CA LYS A 186 -10.54 -30.22 -12.28
C LYS A 186 -10.90 -30.84 -10.92
N ASP A 187 -12.17 -30.77 -10.57
CA ASP A 187 -12.83 -31.70 -9.65
C ASP A 187 -14.30 -31.88 -10.07
#